data_AF-A0A0F4XPA3-F1
#
_entry.id   AF-A0A0F4XPA3-F1
#
_cell.length_a   1.000
_cell.length_b   1.000
_cell.length_c   1.000
_cell.angle_alpha   90.00
_cell.angle_beta   90.00
_cell.angle_gamma   90.00
#
_symmetry.space_group_name_H-M   'P 1'
#
loop_
_entity.id
_entity.type
_entity.pdbx_description
1 polymer ?
#
loop_
_entity_poly.entity_id
_entity_poly.type
_entity_poly.pdbx_seq_one_letter_code
_entity_poly.pdbx_strand_id
1 'polypeptide(L)'
;MTEERVEHLLAEVHDEFGMIRVFEVADYRFLEFGDAIEQSCVFTADPSWLEYDYTRAMLIGALCHEQPESALFLGLGAGTLTQACLKFLPLEDVEAIELRPDVPRLAIEYLGLDDDPRLYIRVGDALELLESAEPADLIFVDLYTDVGPGVGHLAWGFLENCQKRLNPGGWLVINQWATDDGKPLGAALLRGLYHRHYWELPVKEGNVILIVPADLDQELDMQGLVARAEGLAPRLGYSLQSLIKAIRPAT
;
A
#
# COMPACT_ATOMS: atom_id res chain seq x y z
N MET A 1 26.10 -14.23 -21.76
CA MET A 1 26.12 -15.14 -20.59
C MET A 1 25.27 -14.43 -19.56
N THR A 2 24.01 -14.83 -19.41
CA THR A 2 23.16 -14.38 -18.32
C THR A 2 23.76 -14.95 -17.04
N GLU A 3 24.29 -14.09 -16.16
CA GLU A 3 24.64 -14.51 -14.80
C GLU A 3 23.38 -15.14 -14.19
N GLU A 4 23.50 -16.40 -13.80
CA GLU A 4 22.47 -17.10 -13.06
C GLU A 4 22.33 -16.36 -11.74
N ARG A 5 21.21 -15.65 -11.56
CA ARG A 5 20.94 -14.90 -10.34
C ARG A 5 20.72 -15.91 -9.22
N VAL A 6 21.71 -16.05 -8.34
CA VAL A 6 21.66 -16.98 -7.20
C VAL A 6 20.72 -16.41 -6.16
N GLU A 7 19.74 -17.22 -5.74
CA GLU A 7 18.85 -16.90 -4.63
C GLU A 7 19.51 -17.30 -3.30
N HIS A 8 19.56 -16.36 -2.35
CA HIS A 8 20.10 -16.58 -1.02
C HIS A 8 18.98 -16.48 0.02
N LEU A 9 18.55 -17.62 0.58
CA LEU A 9 17.57 -17.62 1.67
C LEU A 9 18.19 -16.98 2.93
N LEU A 10 17.58 -15.89 3.41
CA LEU A 10 17.98 -15.17 4.62
C LEU A 10 17.22 -15.63 5.85
N ALA A 11 15.92 -15.88 5.71
CA ALA A 11 15.05 -16.37 6.77
C ALA A 11 13.89 -17.21 6.22
N GLU A 12 13.49 -18.22 6.96
CA GLU A 12 12.26 -18.99 6.74
C GLU A 12 11.60 -19.22 8.10
N VAL A 13 10.33 -18.85 8.23
CA VAL A 13 9.52 -19.07 9.42
C VAL A 13 8.15 -19.58 9.02
N HIS A 14 7.42 -20.12 10.01
CA HIS A 14 6.09 -20.67 9.80
C HIS A 14 5.19 -20.27 10.97
N ASP A 15 4.03 -19.72 10.65
CA ASP A 15 2.99 -19.36 11.62
C ASP A 15 1.67 -20.10 11.29
N GLU A 16 0.54 -19.68 11.87
CA GLU A 16 -0.76 -20.31 11.60
C GLU A 16 -1.31 -20.05 10.19
N PHE A 17 -0.80 -19.02 9.50
CA PHE A 17 -1.17 -18.63 8.14
C PHE A 17 -0.24 -19.23 7.08
N GLY A 18 0.77 -20.00 7.52
CA GLY A 18 1.67 -20.75 6.64
C GLY A 18 3.09 -20.20 6.68
N MET A 19 3.81 -20.39 5.58
CA MET A 19 5.22 -20.05 5.48
C MET A 19 5.44 -18.56 5.20
N ILE A 20 6.54 -18.01 5.74
CA ILE A 20 7.11 -16.71 5.37
C ILE A 20 8.58 -16.92 5.04
N ARG A 21 9.03 -16.40 3.90
CA ARG A 21 10.44 -16.42 3.50
C ARG A 21 10.94 -15.01 3.23
N VAL A 22 12.21 -14.81 3.56
CA VAL A 22 12.99 -13.69 3.06
C VAL A 22 14.20 -14.23 2.33
N PHE A 23 14.38 -13.80 1.10
CA PHE A 23 15.55 -14.15 0.28
C PHE A 23 16.14 -12.92 -0.38
N GLU A 24 17.40 -13.03 -0.78
CA GLU A 24 18.18 -11.99 -1.41
C GLU A 24 18.59 -12.45 -2.82
N VAL A 25 18.40 -11.56 -3.80
CA VAL A 25 18.82 -11.76 -5.19
C VAL A 25 19.45 -10.47 -5.69
N ALA A 26 20.77 -10.50 -5.93
CA ALA A 26 21.56 -9.33 -6.27
C ALA A 26 21.31 -8.18 -5.26
N ASP A 27 20.87 -7.01 -5.71
CA ASP A 27 20.66 -5.83 -4.87
C ASP A 27 19.28 -5.78 -4.19
N TYR A 28 18.48 -6.85 -4.31
CA TYR A 28 17.10 -6.88 -3.85
C TYR A 28 16.85 -7.96 -2.81
N ARG A 29 15.93 -7.67 -1.89
CA ARG A 29 15.37 -8.63 -0.95
C ARG A 29 13.87 -8.74 -1.13
N PHE A 30 13.35 -9.93 -0.93
CA PHE A 30 11.97 -10.26 -1.23
C PHE A 30 11.32 -10.89 0.00
N LEU A 31 10.06 -10.53 0.24
CA LEU A 31 9.19 -11.18 1.21
C LEU A 31 8.22 -12.07 0.45
N GLU A 32 8.14 -13.34 0.82
CA GLU A 32 7.27 -14.33 0.21
C GLU A 32 6.39 -15.02 1.23
N PHE A 33 5.16 -15.34 0.83
CA PHE A 33 4.26 -16.21 1.58
C PHE A 33 4.03 -17.54 0.85
N GLY A 34 3.83 -18.60 1.62
CA GLY A 34 3.47 -19.93 1.09
C GLY A 34 4.48 -20.50 0.09
N ASP A 35 3.96 -21.06 -1.01
CA ASP A 35 4.76 -21.68 -2.08
C ASP A 35 5.32 -20.62 -3.06
N ALA A 36 6.16 -19.73 -2.55
CA ALA A 36 6.87 -18.68 -3.31
C ALA A 36 5.97 -17.61 -3.95
N ILE A 37 4.96 -17.15 -3.22
CA ILE A 37 4.12 -16.03 -3.65
C ILE A 37 4.74 -14.74 -3.13
N GLU A 38 5.41 -14.04 -4.04
CA GLU A 38 6.05 -12.75 -3.76
C GLU A 38 5.03 -11.72 -3.27
N GLN A 39 5.31 -11.15 -2.09
CA GLN A 39 4.48 -10.13 -1.45
C GLN A 39 5.09 -8.75 -1.58
N SER A 40 6.42 -8.65 -1.53
CA SER A 40 7.12 -7.37 -1.55
C SER A 40 8.55 -7.55 -2.03
N CYS A 41 9.08 -6.47 -2.61
CA CYS A 41 10.47 -6.36 -3.02
C CYS A 41 11.07 -5.07 -2.47
N VAL A 42 12.30 -5.18 -1.99
CA VAL A 42 13.06 -4.10 -1.39
C VAL A 42 14.38 -3.97 -2.10
N PHE A 43 14.64 -2.78 -2.63
CA PHE A 43 15.98 -2.42 -3.07
C PHE A 43 16.85 -2.11 -1.86
N THR A 44 17.86 -2.95 -1.61
CA THR A 44 18.63 -2.93 -0.35
C THR A 44 19.38 -1.62 -0.10
N ALA A 45 19.79 -0.91 -1.16
CA ALA A 45 20.51 0.36 -1.02
C ALA A 45 19.62 1.56 -0.66
N ASP A 46 18.31 1.47 -0.93
CA ASP A 46 17.32 2.44 -0.47
C ASP A 46 15.98 1.72 -0.22
N PRO A 47 15.70 1.28 1.03
CA PRO A 47 14.45 0.59 1.37
C PRO A 47 13.16 1.39 1.17
N SER A 48 13.26 2.70 0.88
CA SER A 48 12.11 3.53 0.49
C SER A 48 11.89 3.60 -1.03
N TRP A 49 12.76 2.96 -1.81
CA TRP A 49 12.60 2.83 -3.25
C TRP A 49 11.44 1.89 -3.57
N LEU A 50 10.40 2.45 -4.19
CA LEU A 50 9.25 1.70 -4.65
C LEU A 50 9.59 1.08 -6.01
N GLU A 51 9.91 -0.21 -6.01
CA GLU A 51 10.21 -0.96 -7.24
C GLU A 51 8.95 -1.16 -8.09
N TYR A 52 7.84 -1.56 -7.46
CA TYR A 52 6.59 -1.90 -8.14
C TYR A 52 5.71 -0.70 -8.46
N ASP A 53 5.09 -0.71 -9.64
CA ASP A 53 4.18 0.34 -10.08
C ASP A 53 2.94 0.44 -9.18
N TYR A 54 2.43 -0.67 -8.61
CA TYR A 54 1.30 -0.60 -7.67
C TYR A 54 1.64 0.21 -6.41
N THR A 55 2.82 0.03 -5.82
CA THR A 55 3.24 0.80 -4.64
C THR A 55 3.46 2.27 -4.98
N ARG A 56 3.99 2.57 -6.17
CA ARG A 56 4.08 3.96 -6.70
C ARG A 56 2.70 4.58 -6.92
N ALA A 57 1.74 3.80 -7.40
CA ALA A 57 0.36 4.21 -7.57
C ALA A 57 -0.35 4.45 -6.22
N MET A 58 -0.03 3.68 -5.18
CA MET A 58 -0.50 3.96 -3.82
C MET A 58 0.10 5.26 -3.27
N LEU A 59 1.39 5.52 -3.50
CA LEU A 59 2.00 6.82 -3.17
C LEU A 59 1.32 7.98 -3.92
N ILE A 60 0.90 7.78 -5.17
CA ILE A 60 0.10 8.78 -5.90
C ILE A 60 -1.21 9.07 -5.17
N GLY A 61 -1.91 8.04 -4.66
CA GLY A 61 -3.09 8.21 -3.83
C GLY A 61 -2.81 9.04 -2.56
N ALA A 62 -1.67 8.82 -1.92
CA ALA A 62 -1.23 9.60 -0.78
C ALA A 62 -1.04 11.10 -1.13
N LEU A 63 -0.47 11.38 -2.30
CA LEU A 63 -0.24 12.73 -2.81
C LEU A 63 -1.53 13.47 -3.22
N CYS A 64 -2.69 12.81 -3.18
CA CYS A 64 -3.99 13.49 -3.31
C CYS A 64 -4.26 14.41 -2.11
N HIS A 65 -3.74 14.05 -0.93
CA HIS A 65 -3.74 14.92 0.24
C HIS A 65 -2.60 15.96 0.13
N GLU A 66 -2.86 17.22 0.45
CA GLU A 66 -1.85 18.28 0.32
C GLU A 66 -0.74 18.18 1.38
N GLN A 67 -1.14 17.95 2.64
CA GLN A 67 -0.25 17.88 3.79
C GLN A 67 -0.78 16.86 4.82
N PRO A 68 -0.67 15.55 4.55
CA PRO A 68 -1.15 14.53 5.48
C PRO A 68 -0.21 14.46 6.69
N GLU A 69 -0.77 14.50 7.90
CA GLU A 69 -0.04 14.41 9.17
C GLU A 69 -0.19 13.01 9.78
N SER A 70 -1.24 12.26 9.43
CA SER A 70 -1.51 10.92 9.95
C SER A 70 -1.75 9.87 8.87
N ALA A 71 -1.28 8.63 9.10
CA ALA A 71 -1.51 7.51 8.19
C ALA A 71 -1.76 6.19 8.92
N LEU A 72 -2.72 5.41 8.43
CA LEU A 72 -2.99 4.05 8.87
C LEU A 72 -2.77 3.07 7.71
N PHE A 73 -1.87 2.12 7.89
CA PHE A 73 -1.59 1.03 6.95
C PHE A 73 -2.27 -0.25 7.43
N LEU A 74 -3.22 -0.77 6.65
CA LEU A 74 -3.83 -2.08 6.87
C LEU A 74 -3.09 -3.10 5.99
N GLY A 75 -2.15 -3.81 6.62
CA GLY A 75 -1.10 -4.60 5.97
C GLY A 75 0.22 -3.82 5.94
N LEU A 76 1.30 -4.45 6.43
CA LEU A 76 2.64 -3.84 6.44
C LEU A 76 3.49 -4.30 5.25
N GLY A 77 3.39 -5.59 4.90
CA GLY A 77 4.32 -6.23 3.94
C GLY A 77 5.77 -6.05 4.36
N ALA A 78 6.66 -5.72 3.42
CA ALA A 78 8.05 -5.38 3.74
C ALA A 78 8.24 -3.99 4.40
N GLY A 79 7.19 -3.17 4.50
CA GLY A 79 7.26 -1.80 5.00
C GLY A 79 7.75 -0.75 4.00
N THR A 80 8.06 -1.12 2.74
CA THR A 80 8.60 -0.21 1.71
C THR A 80 7.71 1.02 1.48
N LEU A 81 6.39 0.83 1.34
CA LEU A 81 5.44 1.93 1.15
C LEU A 81 5.37 2.82 2.41
N THR A 82 5.31 2.21 3.59
CA THR A 82 5.30 2.92 4.87
C THR A 82 6.54 3.81 5.00
N GLN A 83 7.73 3.29 4.69
CA GLN A 83 8.98 4.05 4.70
C GLN A 83 9.00 5.17 3.66
N ALA A 84 8.53 4.92 2.44
CA ALA A 84 8.42 5.96 1.43
C ALA A 84 7.51 7.11 1.91
N CYS A 85 6.34 6.78 2.48
CA CYS A 85 5.44 7.77 3.05
C CYS A 85 6.10 8.55 4.21
N LEU A 86 6.73 7.88 5.17
CA LEU A 86 7.45 8.52 6.28
C LEU A 86 8.60 9.43 5.83
N LYS A 87 9.28 9.09 4.73
CA LYS A 87 10.42 9.85 4.18
C LYS A 87 9.99 11.05 3.34
N PHE A 88 8.87 10.93 2.62
CA PHE A 88 8.49 11.89 1.57
C PHE A 88 7.28 12.75 1.91
N LEU A 89 6.46 12.34 2.87
CA LEU A 89 5.27 13.07 3.34
C LEU A 89 5.51 13.66 4.73
N PRO A 90 4.78 14.72 5.14
CA PRO A 90 4.95 15.36 6.44
C PRO A 90 4.24 14.60 7.58
N LEU A 91 4.26 13.27 7.55
CA LEU A 91 3.60 12.43 8.54
C LEU A 91 4.26 12.59 9.92
N GLU A 92 3.42 12.71 10.94
CA GLU A 92 3.76 12.83 12.36
C GLU A 92 3.30 11.60 13.15
N ASP A 93 2.19 10.97 12.75
CA ASP A 93 1.61 9.79 13.40
C ASP A 93 1.27 8.69 12.38
N VAL A 94 1.93 7.54 12.49
CA VAL A 94 1.74 6.42 11.57
C VAL A 94 1.46 5.13 12.32
N GLU A 95 0.32 4.51 12.05
CA GLU A 95 -0.01 3.17 12.53
C GLU A 95 0.04 2.16 11.38
N ALA A 96 0.62 0.99 11.61
CA ALA A 96 0.48 -0.17 10.74
C ALA A 96 -0.17 -1.33 11.50
N ILE A 97 -1.26 -1.87 10.97
CA ILE A 97 -1.90 -3.08 11.49
C ILE A 97 -1.49 -4.24 10.60
N GLU A 98 -0.75 -5.19 11.17
CA GLU A 98 -0.25 -6.37 10.46
C GLU A 98 -0.74 -7.64 11.15
N LEU A 99 -1.30 -8.56 10.38
CA LEU A 99 -1.88 -9.79 10.90
C LEU A 99 -0.82 -10.72 11.49
N ARG A 100 0.33 -10.82 10.83
CA ARG A 100 1.34 -11.85 11.09
C ARG A 100 2.49 -11.27 11.91
N PRO A 101 2.73 -11.69 13.16
CA PRO A 101 3.76 -11.10 14.04
C PRO A 101 5.19 -11.22 13.49
N ASP A 102 5.46 -12.23 12.67
CA ASP A 102 6.78 -12.43 12.06
C ASP A 102 7.07 -11.46 10.91
N VAL A 103 6.05 -10.89 10.25
CA VAL A 103 6.23 -9.92 9.16
C VAL A 103 6.97 -8.66 9.63
N PRO A 104 6.53 -7.92 10.66
CA PRO A 104 7.25 -6.72 11.10
C PRO A 104 8.64 -7.06 11.64
N ARG A 105 8.80 -8.21 12.32
CA ARG A 105 10.11 -8.67 12.80
C ARG A 105 11.08 -8.88 11.63
N LEU A 106 10.66 -9.61 10.60
CA LEU A 106 11.47 -9.84 9.40
C LEU A 106 11.71 -8.55 8.60
N ALA A 107 10.74 -7.64 8.57
CA ALA A 107 10.88 -6.36 7.91
C ALA A 107 12.02 -5.52 8.53
N ILE A 108 12.08 -5.48 9.87
CA ILE A 108 13.15 -4.79 10.61
C ILE A 108 14.48 -5.53 10.46
N GLU A 109 14.50 -6.85 10.63
CA GLU A 109 15.76 -7.64 10.62
C GLU A 109 16.41 -7.71 9.24
N TYR A 110 15.62 -7.82 8.17
CA TYR A 110 16.12 -8.15 6.84
C TYR A 110 15.70 -7.19 5.73
N LEU A 111 14.58 -6.48 5.85
CA LEU A 111 14.04 -5.68 4.74
C LEU A 111 14.29 -4.18 4.92
N GLY A 112 15.05 -3.80 5.95
CA GLY A 112 15.48 -2.42 6.16
C GLY A 112 14.33 -1.49 6.54
N LEU A 113 13.31 -2.02 7.25
CA LEU A 113 12.34 -1.18 7.93
C LEU A 113 13.01 -0.48 9.11
N ASP A 114 13.11 0.84 9.04
CA ASP A 114 13.71 1.68 10.07
C ASP A 114 12.86 1.71 11.35
N ASP A 115 13.53 1.83 12.50
CA ASP A 115 12.92 2.13 13.79
C ASP A 115 12.58 3.63 13.87
N ASP A 116 11.55 4.04 13.12
CA ASP A 116 11.07 5.42 13.08
C ASP A 116 10.15 5.69 14.29
N PRO A 117 10.42 6.69 15.14
CA PRO A 117 9.61 6.97 16.33
C PRO A 117 8.18 7.41 16.01
N ARG A 118 7.87 7.74 14.75
CA ARG A 118 6.52 8.08 14.27
C ARG A 118 5.71 6.85 13.88
N LEU A 119 6.34 5.67 13.76
CA LEU A 119 5.70 4.44 13.33
C LEU A 119 5.36 3.56 14.54
N TYR A 120 4.08 3.28 14.72
CA TYR A 120 3.57 2.28 15.65
C TYR A 120 3.03 1.07 14.87
N ILE A 121 3.53 -0.13 15.20
CA ILE A 121 3.09 -1.38 14.56
C ILE A 121 2.23 -2.16 15.56
N ARG A 122 0.97 -2.39 15.21
CA ARG A 122 0.03 -3.20 15.98
C ARG A 122 -0.18 -4.54 15.29
N VAL A 123 0.11 -5.64 15.98
CA VAL A 123 -0.12 -6.98 15.46
C VAL A 123 -1.57 -7.42 15.71
N GLY A 124 -2.27 -7.82 14.66
CA GLY A 124 -3.61 -8.44 14.71
C GLY A 124 -4.44 -8.23 13.44
N ASP A 125 -5.66 -8.74 13.43
CA ASP A 125 -6.55 -8.65 12.27
C ASP A 125 -7.08 -7.22 12.10
N ALA A 126 -6.83 -6.62 10.93
CA ALA A 126 -7.33 -5.31 10.57
C ALA A 126 -8.87 -5.23 10.63
N LEU A 127 -9.60 -6.31 10.32
CA LEU A 127 -11.06 -6.34 10.40
C LEU A 127 -11.57 -6.19 11.84
N GLU A 128 -10.79 -6.64 12.83
CA GLU A 128 -11.12 -6.55 14.25
C GLU A 128 -10.59 -5.24 14.86
N LEU A 129 -9.37 -4.84 14.51
CA LEU A 129 -8.66 -3.75 15.15
C LEU A 129 -9.01 -2.36 14.61
N LEU A 130 -9.57 -2.25 13.39
CA LEU A 130 -9.96 -0.98 12.77
C LEU A 130 -10.90 -0.14 13.65
N GLU A 131 -11.79 -0.75 14.43
CA GLU A 131 -12.68 -0.02 15.34
C GLU A 131 -11.91 0.72 16.45
N SER A 132 -10.73 0.23 16.81
CA SER A 132 -9.86 0.81 17.83
C SER A 132 -8.67 1.60 17.26
N ALA A 133 -8.54 1.71 15.93
CA ALA A 133 -7.56 2.58 15.29
C ALA A 133 -8.00 4.04 15.41
N GLU A 134 -7.06 4.97 15.53
CA GLU A 134 -7.37 6.41 15.49
C GLU A 134 -7.74 6.83 14.05
N PRO A 135 -8.55 7.89 13.88
CA PRO A 135 -8.76 8.50 12.57
C PRO A 135 -7.46 8.97 11.93
N ALA A 136 -7.37 8.88 10.61
CA ALA A 136 -6.16 9.23 9.87
C ALA A 136 -6.46 10.01 8.58
N ASP A 137 -5.52 10.84 8.13
CA ASP A 137 -5.62 11.57 6.86
C ASP A 137 -5.47 10.62 5.66
N LEU A 138 -4.65 9.59 5.83
CA LEU A 138 -4.42 8.55 4.83
C LEU A 138 -4.74 7.18 5.43
N ILE A 139 -5.55 6.38 4.74
CA ILE A 139 -5.74 4.97 5.09
C ILE A 139 -5.38 4.13 3.87
N PHE A 140 -4.46 3.18 4.04
CA PHE A 140 -4.05 2.24 3.00
C PHE A 140 -4.62 0.85 3.30
N VAL A 141 -5.18 0.20 2.28
CA VAL A 141 -5.65 -1.19 2.37
C VAL A 141 -4.84 -2.05 1.40
N ASP A 142 -3.97 -2.90 1.95
CA ASP A 142 -3.10 -3.82 1.21
C ASP A 142 -3.04 -5.21 1.89
N LEU A 143 -4.22 -5.75 2.20
CA LEU A 143 -4.37 -7.01 2.93
C LEU A 143 -4.29 -8.22 2.00
N TYR A 144 -3.09 -8.67 1.63
CA TYR A 144 -2.89 -9.83 0.76
C TYR A 144 -2.41 -11.08 1.52
N THR A 145 -2.75 -12.24 0.97
CA THR A 145 -2.36 -13.57 1.44
C THR A 145 -1.64 -14.30 0.32
N ASP A 146 -1.14 -15.51 0.61
CA ASP A 146 -0.55 -16.41 -0.40
C ASP A 146 -1.56 -16.86 -1.48
N VAL A 147 -2.87 -16.69 -1.25
CA VAL A 147 -3.92 -17.05 -2.21
C VAL A 147 -4.61 -15.84 -2.87
N GLY A 148 -4.23 -14.61 -2.50
CA GLY A 148 -4.78 -13.38 -3.06
C GLY A 148 -5.31 -12.37 -2.04
N PRO A 149 -6.18 -11.43 -2.45
CA PRO A 149 -6.73 -10.41 -1.56
C PRO A 149 -7.50 -11.05 -0.42
N GLY A 150 -7.22 -10.60 0.81
CA GLY A 150 -7.94 -11.00 2.01
C GLY A 150 -9.41 -10.58 1.95
N VAL A 151 -10.23 -11.20 2.80
CA VAL A 151 -11.69 -11.02 2.81
C VAL A 151 -12.15 -9.57 2.97
N GLY A 152 -11.34 -8.72 3.62
CA GLY A 152 -11.59 -7.29 3.79
C GLY A 152 -11.78 -6.54 2.47
N HIS A 153 -11.10 -6.96 1.41
CA HIS A 153 -11.13 -6.30 0.09
C HIS A 153 -12.50 -6.33 -0.60
N LEU A 154 -13.42 -7.19 -0.15
CA LEU A 154 -14.80 -7.29 -0.68
C LEU A 154 -15.86 -7.18 0.43
N ALA A 155 -15.45 -6.89 1.67
CA ALA A 155 -16.36 -6.77 2.80
C ALA A 155 -16.90 -5.34 2.87
N TRP A 156 -18.18 -5.16 2.48
CA TRP A 156 -18.84 -3.84 2.45
C TRP A 156 -18.66 -3.06 3.76
N GLY A 157 -19.00 -3.66 4.89
CA GLY A 157 -18.95 -2.98 6.19
C GLY A 157 -17.53 -2.59 6.60
N PHE A 158 -16.53 -3.41 6.27
CA PHE A 158 -15.12 -3.09 6.54
C PHE A 158 -14.66 -1.90 5.70
N LEU A 159 -14.89 -1.94 4.39
CA LEU A 159 -14.51 -0.86 3.48
C LEU A 159 -15.24 0.46 3.80
N GLU A 160 -16.53 0.40 4.15
CA GLU A 160 -17.29 1.54 4.64
C GLU A 160 -16.69 2.12 5.93
N ASN A 161 -16.29 1.26 6.86
CA ASN A 161 -15.65 1.67 8.11
C ASN A 161 -14.26 2.28 7.88
N CYS A 162 -13.50 1.79 6.89
CA CYS A 162 -12.24 2.42 6.49
C CYS A 162 -12.48 3.86 6.05
N GLN A 163 -13.45 4.11 5.17
CA GLN A 163 -13.77 5.48 4.72
C GLN A 163 -14.23 6.36 5.89
N LYS A 164 -15.09 5.85 6.78
CA LYS A 164 -15.56 6.58 7.97
C LYS A 164 -14.46 6.92 8.98
N ARG A 165 -13.32 6.22 8.92
CA ARG A 165 -12.15 6.48 9.78
C ARG A 165 -11.23 7.56 9.22
N LEU A 166 -11.49 8.05 8.00
CA LEU A 166 -10.72 9.18 7.48
C LEU A 166 -11.02 10.46 8.26
N ASN A 167 -9.98 11.26 8.48
CA ASN A 167 -10.16 12.68 8.84
C ASN A 167 -10.82 13.44 7.67
N PRO A 168 -11.48 14.58 7.94
CA PRO A 168 -11.99 15.45 6.88
C PRO A 168 -10.89 15.83 5.88
N GLY A 169 -11.17 15.68 4.58
CA GLY A 169 -10.16 15.88 3.53
C GLY A 169 -9.23 14.69 3.29
N GLY A 170 -9.38 13.61 4.07
CA GLY A 170 -8.58 12.40 3.99
C GLY A 170 -8.82 11.57 2.73
N TRP A 171 -7.94 10.61 2.49
CA TRP A 171 -7.99 9.69 1.36
C TRP A 171 -7.77 8.24 1.77
N LEU A 172 -8.69 7.38 1.35
CA LEU A 172 -8.58 5.93 1.43
C LEU A 172 -8.00 5.42 0.11
N VAL A 173 -6.89 4.68 0.21
CA VAL A 173 -6.12 4.15 -0.90
C VAL A 173 -6.13 2.63 -0.83
N ILE A 174 -6.75 1.96 -1.80
CA ILE A 174 -6.95 0.51 -1.77
C ILE A 174 -6.18 -0.12 -2.93
N ASN A 175 -5.30 -1.07 -2.65
CA ASN A 175 -4.72 -1.94 -3.66
C ASN A 175 -5.69 -3.06 -4.00
N GLN A 176 -6.29 -3.05 -5.19
CA GLN A 176 -7.22 -4.10 -5.61
C GLN A 176 -6.70 -4.87 -6.82
N TRP A 177 -6.99 -6.16 -6.92
CA TRP A 177 -6.71 -6.92 -8.14
C TRP A 177 -7.53 -6.43 -9.32
N ALA A 178 -6.90 -6.41 -10.50
CA ALA A 178 -7.57 -6.15 -11.76
C ALA A 178 -8.22 -7.43 -12.31
N THR A 179 -9.41 -7.29 -12.88
CA THR A 179 -10.02 -8.30 -13.76
C THR A 179 -9.48 -8.18 -15.19
N ASP A 180 -9.75 -9.17 -16.04
CA ASP A 180 -9.27 -9.20 -17.44
C ASP A 180 -9.69 -7.97 -18.27
N ASP A 181 -10.78 -7.29 -17.90
CA ASP A 181 -11.24 -6.04 -18.53
C ASP A 181 -10.61 -4.77 -17.91
N GLY A 182 -9.61 -4.94 -17.05
CA GLY A 182 -8.82 -3.87 -16.43
C GLY A 182 -9.57 -3.09 -15.35
N LYS A 183 -10.62 -3.66 -14.77
CA LYS A 183 -11.42 -3.08 -13.68
C LYS A 183 -11.02 -3.68 -12.34
N PRO A 184 -11.27 -2.99 -11.22
CA PRO A 184 -11.03 -3.59 -9.91
C PRO A 184 -11.97 -4.79 -9.69
N LEU A 185 -11.44 -5.84 -9.07
CA LEU A 185 -12.23 -6.92 -8.51
C LEU A 185 -13.30 -6.33 -7.59
N GLY A 186 -14.56 -6.75 -7.77
CA GLY A 186 -15.67 -6.18 -7.01
C GLY A 186 -16.13 -4.79 -7.48
N ALA A 187 -15.79 -4.33 -8.69
CA ALA A 187 -16.16 -3.00 -9.20
C ALA A 187 -17.64 -2.62 -8.98
N ALA A 188 -18.59 -3.55 -9.14
CA ALA A 188 -20.00 -3.27 -8.89
C ALA A 188 -20.30 -2.93 -7.41
N LEU A 189 -19.65 -3.64 -6.48
CA LEU A 189 -19.74 -3.38 -5.05
C LEU A 189 -19.12 -2.01 -4.74
N LEU A 190 -17.91 -1.75 -5.22
CA LEU A 190 -17.18 -0.50 -4.97
C LEU A 190 -17.93 0.73 -5.49
N ARG A 191 -18.52 0.64 -6.68
CA ARG A 191 -19.39 1.70 -7.22
C ARG A 191 -20.64 1.94 -6.40
N GLY A 192 -21.23 0.90 -5.81
CA GLY A 192 -22.36 1.02 -4.91
C GLY A 192 -21.96 1.68 -3.60
N LEU A 193 -20.87 1.19 -3.00
CA LEU A 193 -20.39 1.63 -1.69
C LEU A 193 -19.93 3.08 -1.70
N TYR A 194 -19.08 3.45 -2.66
CA TYR A 194 -18.52 4.79 -2.75
C TYR A 194 -19.29 5.69 -3.70
N HIS A 195 -20.54 5.35 -4.02
CA HIS A 195 -21.44 6.17 -4.84
C HIS A 195 -20.86 6.63 -6.20
N ARG A 196 -19.94 5.84 -6.78
CA ARG A 196 -19.12 6.19 -7.97
C ARG A 196 -18.24 7.44 -7.81
N HIS A 197 -18.10 7.95 -6.60
CA HIS A 197 -17.28 9.10 -6.25
C HIS A 197 -15.90 8.64 -5.75
N TYR A 198 -15.14 8.05 -6.66
CA TYR A 198 -13.76 7.65 -6.44
C TYR A 198 -13.02 7.55 -7.78
N TRP A 199 -11.70 7.49 -7.70
CA TRP A 199 -10.82 7.35 -8.86
C TRP A 199 -10.12 5.99 -8.87
N GLU A 200 -9.87 5.49 -10.07
CA GLU A 200 -9.14 4.26 -10.35
C GLU A 200 -7.82 4.62 -11.02
N LEU A 201 -6.74 3.99 -10.55
CA LEU A 201 -5.42 4.05 -11.16
C LEU A 201 -4.97 2.61 -11.51
N PRO A 202 -5.27 2.14 -12.74
CA PRO A 202 -4.82 0.84 -13.19
C PRO A 202 -3.32 0.83 -13.43
N VAL A 203 -2.64 -0.23 -12.99
CA VAL A 203 -1.22 -0.47 -13.25
C VAL A 203 -1.02 -1.76 -14.04
N LYS A 204 0.12 -1.89 -14.72
CA LYS A 204 0.38 -3.01 -15.64
C LYS A 204 0.51 -4.36 -14.94
N GLU A 205 0.83 -4.35 -13.65
CA GLU A 205 1.10 -5.53 -12.81
C GLU A 205 -0.17 -6.30 -12.42
N GLY A 206 -1.35 -5.88 -12.89
CA GLY A 206 -2.61 -6.56 -12.59
C GLY A 206 -3.31 -6.02 -11.33
N ASN A 207 -2.99 -4.79 -10.93
CA ASN A 207 -3.66 -4.08 -9.84
C ASN A 207 -4.38 -2.83 -10.37
N VAL A 208 -5.42 -2.42 -9.64
CA VAL A 208 -6.09 -1.13 -9.76
C VAL A 208 -6.08 -0.49 -8.38
N ILE A 209 -5.39 0.64 -8.25
CA ILE A 209 -5.42 1.41 -7.01
C ILE A 209 -6.70 2.25 -7.01
N LEU A 210 -7.51 2.13 -5.96
CA LEU A 210 -8.66 2.98 -5.73
C LEU A 210 -8.23 4.15 -4.86
N ILE A 211 -8.71 5.33 -5.22
CA ILE A 211 -8.47 6.58 -4.49
C ILE A 211 -9.86 7.12 -4.12
N VAL A 212 -10.22 6.96 -2.85
CA VAL A 212 -11.56 7.23 -2.32
C VAL A 212 -11.47 8.41 -1.33
N PRO A 213 -12.20 9.50 -1.54
CA PRO A 213 -12.18 10.64 -0.62
C PRO A 213 -12.97 10.34 0.66
N ALA A 214 -12.67 11.10 1.73
CA ALA A 214 -13.45 11.07 2.97
C ALA A 214 -14.92 11.49 2.74
N ASP A 215 -15.11 12.54 1.93
CA ASP A 215 -16.41 13.18 1.72
C ASP A 215 -16.84 13.16 0.24
N LEU A 216 -18.16 13.21 0.00
CA LEU A 216 -18.75 13.18 -1.36
C LEU A 216 -18.64 14.50 -2.13
N ASP A 217 -18.31 15.60 -1.46
CA ASP A 217 -18.05 16.91 -2.07
C ASP A 217 -16.55 17.18 -2.26
N GLN A 218 -15.69 16.30 -1.77
CA GLN A 218 -14.25 16.36 -1.96
C GLN A 218 -13.88 15.89 -3.37
N GLU A 219 -13.20 16.76 -4.12
CA GLU A 219 -12.79 16.51 -5.51
C GLU A 219 -11.28 16.25 -5.61
N LEU A 220 -10.88 15.50 -6.64
CA LEU A 220 -9.47 15.27 -6.94
C LEU A 220 -8.86 16.48 -7.68
N ASP A 221 -8.02 17.24 -6.99
CA ASP A 221 -7.19 18.27 -7.62
C ASP A 221 -6.04 17.64 -8.41
N MET A 222 -6.31 17.33 -9.67
CA MET A 222 -5.31 16.80 -10.61
C MET A 222 -4.13 17.74 -10.83
N GLN A 223 -4.34 19.06 -10.78
CA GLN A 223 -3.26 20.03 -11.01
C GLN A 223 -2.31 20.06 -9.81
N GLY A 224 -2.86 20.12 -8.60
CA GLY A 224 -2.10 20.03 -7.36
C GLY A 224 -1.36 18.70 -7.22
N LEU A 225 -2.01 17.58 -7.55
CA LEU A 225 -1.40 16.25 -7.55
C LEU A 225 -0.18 16.19 -8.47
N VAL A 226 -0.32 16.66 -9.71
CA VAL A 226 0.78 16.74 -10.70
C VAL A 226 1.93 17.59 -10.17
N ALA A 227 1.63 18.77 -9.61
CA ALA A 227 2.66 19.67 -9.08
C ALA A 227 3.42 19.05 -7.90
N ARG A 228 2.72 18.40 -6.96
CA ARG A 228 3.33 17.69 -5.81
C ARG A 228 4.22 16.54 -6.28
N ALA A 229 3.74 15.74 -7.24
CA ALA A 229 4.50 14.64 -7.81
C ALA A 229 5.77 15.11 -8.56
N GLU A 230 5.70 16.22 -9.29
CA GLU A 230 6.87 16.82 -9.96
C GLU A 230 7.88 17.36 -8.95
N GLY A 231 7.42 18.03 -7.90
CA GLY A 231 8.29 18.53 -6.83
C GLY A 231 9.01 17.40 -6.10
N LEU A 232 8.37 16.23 -5.99
CA LEU A 232 8.91 15.06 -5.31
C LEU A 232 9.83 14.19 -6.20
N ALA A 233 9.65 14.20 -7.52
CA ALA A 233 10.38 13.35 -8.46
C ALA A 233 11.93 13.37 -8.30
N PRO A 234 12.61 14.52 -8.06
CA PRO A 234 14.06 14.54 -7.84
C PRO A 234 14.50 13.79 -6.57
N ARG A 235 13.63 13.73 -5.56
CA ARG A 235 13.88 13.01 -4.29
C ARG A 235 13.56 11.51 -4.40
N LEU A 236 12.61 11.14 -5.27
CA LEU A 236 12.28 9.74 -5.56
C LEU A 236 13.30 9.07 -6.49
N GLY A 237 13.91 9.83 -7.40
CA GLY A 237 14.76 9.29 -8.45
C GLY A 237 13.99 8.75 -9.68
N TYR A 238 12.66 8.89 -9.70
CA TYR A 238 11.79 8.52 -10.82
C TYR A 238 10.59 9.47 -10.92
N SER A 239 9.90 9.43 -12.07
CA SER A 239 8.71 10.25 -12.32
C SER A 239 7.42 9.44 -12.17
N LEU A 240 6.43 10.01 -11.48
CA LEU A 240 5.08 9.45 -11.34
C LEU A 240 4.13 9.87 -12.50
N GLN A 241 4.59 10.72 -13.42
CA GLN A 241 3.76 11.35 -14.45
C GLN A 241 3.04 10.37 -15.37
N SER A 242 3.68 9.25 -15.73
CA SER A 242 3.06 8.24 -16.58
C SER A 242 1.89 7.54 -15.90
N LEU A 243 2.01 7.28 -14.59
CA LEU A 243 0.96 6.66 -13.79
C LEU A 243 -0.19 7.64 -13.55
N ILE A 244 0.10 8.90 -13.19
CA ILE A 244 -0.92 9.93 -12.95
C ILE A 244 -1.85 10.10 -14.17
N LYS A 245 -1.31 9.98 -15.40
CA LYS A 245 -2.11 10.05 -16.64
C LYS A 245 -3.10 8.90 -16.82
N ALA A 246 -2.92 7.79 -16.11
CA ALA A 246 -3.82 6.64 -16.16
C ALA A 246 -4.99 6.77 -15.17
N ILE A 247 -4.97 7.75 -14.26
CA ILE A 247 -6.08 8.03 -13.34
C ILE A 247 -7.35 8.28 -14.14
N ARG A 248 -8.43 7.60 -13.76
CA ARG A 248 -9.75 7.74 -14.35
C ARG A 248 -10.83 7.69 -13.27
N PRO A 249 -12.01 8.29 -13.48
CA PRO A 249 -13.16 8.09 -12.59
C PRO A 249 -13.59 6.61 -12.57
N ALA A 250 -14.27 6.21 -11.50
CA ALA A 250 -14.89 4.90 -11.34
C ALA A 250 -15.67 4.44 -12.60
N THR A 251 -15.25 3.32 -13.21
CA THR A 251 -15.85 2.80 -14.45
C THR A 251 -16.91 1.74 -14.19
#